data_AF-A0A514C3A9-F1
#
_entry.id   AF-A0A514C3A9-F1
#
_cell.length_a   1.000
_cell.length_b   1.000
_cell.length_c   1.000
_cell.angle_alpha   90.00
_cell.angle_beta   90.00
_cell.angle_gamma   90.00
#
_symmetry.space_group_name_H-M   'P 1'
#
loop_
_entity.id
_entity.type
_entity.pdbx_description
1 polymer ?
#
loop_
_entity_poly.entity_id
_entity_poly.type
_entity_poly.pdbx_seq_one_letter_code
_entity_poly.pdbx_strand_id
1 'polypeptide(L)' 'MAHPAPTYPVDPATETPVEREARLAWERARIAEAEEDIAAGRVIGGQEALDWLDRWAAGEDLEDPDIG' A
#
# COMPACT_ATOMS: atom_id res chain seq x y z
N MET A 1 -10.24 10.42 -1.95
CA MET A 1 -9.41 10.81 -3.13
C MET A 1 -8.30 9.78 -3.22
N ALA A 2 -8.27 8.96 -4.28
CA ALA A 2 -7.25 7.91 -4.39
C ALA A 2 -5.84 8.50 -4.33
N HIS A 3 -5.09 8.19 -3.28
CA HIS A 3 -3.67 8.49 -3.23
C HIS A 3 -2.99 7.67 -4.34
N PRO A 4 -2.11 8.27 -5.17
CA PRO A 4 -1.40 7.51 -6.17
C PRO A 4 -0.62 6.40 -5.48
N ALA A 5 -0.75 5.17 -5.98
CA ALA A 5 0.04 4.06 -5.47
C ALA A 5 1.51 4.47 -5.51
N PRO A 6 2.25 4.31 -4.40
CA PRO A 6 3.63 4.75 -4.37
C PRO A 6 4.42 3.91 -5.38
N THR A 7 5.14 4.59 -6.28
CA THR A 7 5.96 3.92 -7.29
C THR A 7 7.10 3.18 -6.60
N TYR A 8 7.18 1.87 -6.84
CA TYR A 8 8.30 1.07 -6.35
C TYR A 8 9.61 1.59 -6.98
N PRO A 9 10.64 1.91 -6.19
CA PRO A 9 11.70 2.80 -6.65
C PRO A 9 12.64 2.20 -7.70
N VAL A 10 12.86 0.88 -7.70
CA VAL A 10 13.79 0.18 -8.60
C VAL A 10 13.41 -1.30 -8.79
N ASP A 11 13.84 -1.93 -9.87
CA ASP A 11 13.70 -3.39 -10.08
C ASP A 11 14.72 -4.17 -9.20
N PRO A 12 14.28 -5.00 -8.24
CA PRO A 12 15.19 -5.77 -7.38
C PRO A 12 16.08 -6.75 -8.13
N ALA A 13 15.70 -7.18 -9.34
CA ALA A 13 16.46 -8.14 -10.13
C ALA A 13 17.70 -7.51 -10.79
N THR A 14 17.70 -6.19 -11.01
CA THR A 14 18.76 -5.47 -11.73
C THR A 14 19.36 -4.30 -10.96
N GLU A 15 19.01 -4.12 -9.70
CA GLU A 15 19.48 -3.00 -8.88
C GLU A 15 21.00 -3.03 -8.66
N THR A 16 21.61 -1.84 -8.71
CA THR A 16 22.95 -1.60 -8.18
C THR A 16 22.94 -1.61 -6.64
N PRO A 17 24.09 -1.70 -5.97
CA PRO A 17 24.15 -1.61 -4.51
C PRO A 17 23.56 -0.31 -3.93
N VAL A 18 23.74 0.82 -4.61
CA VAL A 18 23.20 2.13 -4.16
C VAL A 18 21.67 2.15 -4.29
N GLU A 19 21.15 1.63 -5.40
CA GLU A 19 19.71 1.50 -5.62
C GLU A 19 19.05 0.55 -4.61
N ARG A 20 19.73 -0.55 -4.27
CA ARG A 20 19.31 -1.45 -3.19
C ARG A 20 19.16 -0.72 -1.87
N GLU A 21 20.15 0.09 -1.48
CA GLU A 21 20.10 0.84 -0.23
C GLU A 21 18.92 1.83 -0.20
N ALA A 22 18.68 2.54 -1.31
CA ALA A 22 17.55 3.45 -1.47
C ALA A 22 16.20 2.71 -1.40
N ARG A 23 16.08 1.56 -2.06
CA ARG A 23 14.89 0.71 -2.00
C ARG A 23 14.61 0.21 -0.59
N LEU A 24 15.62 -0.31 0.10
CA LEU A 24 15.47 -0.79 1.48
C LEU A 24 15.10 0.33 2.46
N ALA A 25 15.60 1.56 2.24
CA ALA A 25 15.18 2.72 3.02
C ALA A 25 13.71 3.08 2.77
N TRP A 26 13.26 3.06 1.51
CA TRP A 26 11.86 3.27 1.15
C TRP A 26 10.94 2.18 1.72
N GLU A 27 11.33 0.90 1.63
CA GLU A 27 10.56 -0.23 2.16
C GLU A 27 10.38 -0.12 3.68
N ARG A 28 11.46 0.21 4.41
CA ARG A 28 11.39 0.45 5.85
C ARG A 28 10.42 1.58 6.21
N ALA A 29 10.42 2.67 5.43
CA ALA A 29 9.49 3.77 5.67
C ALA A 29 8.02 3.36 5.42
N ARG A 30 7.75 2.54 4.40
CA ARG A 30 6.39 2.02 4.12
C ARG A 30 5.91 1.03 5.18
N ILE A 31 6.80 0.19 5.69
CA ILE A 31 6.47 -0.72 6.80
C ILE A 31 6.14 0.08 8.07
N ALA A 32 6.94 1.09 8.41
CA ALA A 32 6.68 1.93 9.57
C ALA A 32 5.33 2.67 9.47
N GLU A 33 5.00 3.22 8.29
CA GLU A 33 3.69 3.82 8.03
C GLU A 33 2.55 2.81 8.22
N ALA A 34 2.69 1.60 7.67
CA ALA A 34 1.68 0.54 7.83
C ALA A 34 1.53 0.09 9.30
N GLU A 35 2.64 0.02 10.06
CA GLU A 35 2.59 -0.28 11.50
C GLU A 35 1.85 0.81 12.29
N GLU A 36 2.03 2.08 11.94
CA GLU A 36 1.29 3.21 12.53
C GLU A 36 -0.22 3.14 12.20
N ASP A 37 -0.58 2.79 10.96
CA ASP A 37 -1.98 2.59 10.56
C ASP A 37 -2.64 1.44 11.32
N ILE A 38 -1.94 0.29 11.43
CA ILE A 38 -2.41 -0.86 12.21
C ILE A 38 -2.59 -0.47 13.69
N ALA A 39 -1.63 0.25 14.28
CA ALA A 39 -1.71 0.67 15.67
C ALA A 39 -2.85 1.67 15.92
N ALA A 40 -3.18 2.49 14.92
CA ALA A 40 -4.30 3.44 14.98
C ALA A 40 -5.65 2.80 14.65
N GLY A 41 -5.70 1.52 14.27
CA GLY A 41 -6.93 0.85 13.87
C GLY A 41 -7.40 1.21 12.46
N ARG A 42 -6.56 1.88 11.66
CA ARG A 42 -6.84 2.24 10.26
C ARG A 42 -6.65 1.02 9.35
N VAL A 43 -7.47 0.00 9.54
CA VAL A 43 -7.40 -1.28 8.84
C VAL A 43 -8.79 -1.73 8.42
N ILE A 44 -8.87 -2.42 7.27
CA ILE A 44 -10.09 -3.10 6.82
C ILE A 44 -9.97 -4.61 7.04
N GLY A 45 -11.11 -5.28 7.21
CA GLY A 45 -11.14 -6.74 7.36
C GLY A 45 -10.73 -7.47 6.09
N GLY A 46 -10.25 -8.71 6.20
CA GLY A 46 -9.83 -9.49 5.03
C GLY A 46 -10.93 -9.72 3.99
N GLN A 47 -12.17 -9.99 4.41
CA GLN A 47 -13.29 -10.14 3.49
C GLN A 47 -13.72 -8.80 2.89
N GLU A 48 -13.75 -7.75 3.71
CA GLU A 48 -14.06 -6.38 3.26
C GLU A 48 -13.07 -5.89 2.20
N ALA A 49 -11.79 -6.22 2.35
CA ALA A 49 -10.77 -5.94 1.35
C ALA A 49 -11.03 -6.67 0.03
N LEU A 50 -11.45 -7.94 0.08
CA LEU A 50 -11.78 -8.71 -1.12
C LEU A 50 -13.01 -8.14 -1.82
N ASP A 51 -14.06 -7.83 -1.07
CA ASP A 51 -15.30 -7.25 -1.61
C ASP A 51 -15.02 -5.88 -2.26
N TRP A 52 -14.16 -5.07 -1.64
CA TRP A 52 -13.70 -3.80 -2.21
C TRP A 52 -12.92 -4.00 -3.52
N LEU A 53 -12.02 -4.98 -3.57
CA LEU A 53 -11.25 -5.33 -4.78
C LEU A 53 -12.14 -5.85 -5.91
N ASP A 54 -13.16 -6.65 -5.61
CA ASP A 54 -14.11 -7.16 -6.60
C ASP A 54 -14.92 -6.01 -7.24
N ARG A 55 -15.40 -5.07 -6.43
CA ARG A 55 -16.10 -3.86 -6.91
C ARG A 55 -15.18 -2.98 -7.76
N TRP A 56 -13.92 -2.83 -7.34
CA TRP A 56 -12.91 -2.13 -8.13
C TRP A 56 -12.71 -2.78 -9.50
N ALA A 57 -12.55 -4.11 -9.53
CA ALA A 57 -12.36 -4.86 -10.77
C ALA A 57 -13.59 -4.80 -11.68
N ALA A 58 -14.79 -4.65 -11.11
CA ALA A 58 -16.04 -4.44 -11.85
C ALA A 58 -16.19 -3.01 -12.41
N GLY A 59 -15.30 -2.08 -12.06
CA GLY A 59 -15.33 -0.69 -12.51
C GLY A 59 -16.39 0.15 -11.81
N GLU A 60 -16.81 -0.25 -10.61
CA GLU A 60 -17.71 0.55 -9.77
C GLU A 60 -16.99 1.81 -9.26
N ASP A 61 -17.77 2.87 -9.01
CA ASP A 61 -17.26 4.03 -8.28
C ASP A 61 -17.11 3.65 -6.81
N LEU A 62 -15.88 3.71 -6.30
CA LEU A 62 -15.54 3.24 -4.96
C LEU A 62 -15.48 4.40 -3.99
N GLU A 63 -16.15 4.21 -2.87
CA GLU A 63 -15.92 5.01 -1.68
C GLU A 63 -14.67 4.48 -0.97
N ASP A 64 -13.91 5.41 -0.38
CA ASP A 64 -12.81 5.06 0.51
C ASP A 64 -13.40 4.31 1.72
N PRO A 65 -12.81 3.17 2.17
CA PRO A 65 -13.34 2.45 3.33
C PRO A 65 -13.33 3.33 4.58
N ASP A 66 -14.36 3.22 5.41
CA ASP A 66 -14.45 3.96 6.67
C ASP A 66 -13.50 3.33 7.71
N ILE A 67 -12.29 3.90 7.80
CA ILE A 67 -11.19 3.37 8.61
C ILE A 67 -11.01 4.04 9.99
N GLY A 68 -12.00 4.81 10.46
CA GLY A 68 -12.06 5.34 11.84
C GLY A 68 -11.13 6.52 12.15
#